data_AF-A0A543NK93-F1
#
_entry.id   AF-A0A543NK93-F1
#
_cell.length_a   1.000
_cell.length_b   1.000
_cell.length_c   1.000
_cell.angle_alpha   90.00
_cell.angle_beta   90.00
_cell.angle_gamma   90.00
#
_symmetry.space_group_name_H-M   'P 1'
#
loop_
_entity.id
_entity.type
_entity.pdbx_description
1 polymer ?
#
loop_
_entity_poly.entity_id
_entity_poly.type
_entity_poly.pdbx_seq_one_letter_code
_entity_poly.pdbx_strand_id
1 'polypeptide(L)' 'MTLLPHKEDAVWRKSSYSGEGANCVEAAATAGSAGQTDFLLRDSQHPHVSWLACSRVEWHAFVTGIKRGAFDR' A
#
# COMPACT_ATOMS: atom_id res chain seq x y z
N MET A 1 -13.69 17.76 12.25
CA MET A 1 -12.74 18.06 11.16
C MET A 1 -11.48 17.24 11.42
N THR A 2 -11.52 15.95 11.07
CA THR A 2 -10.36 15.07 11.30
C THR A 2 -9.33 15.45 10.25
N LEU A 3 -8.23 16.06 10.69
CA LEU A 3 -7.04 16.19 9.87
C LEU A 3 -6.68 14.76 9.48
N LEU A 4 -6.86 14.42 8.21
CA LEU A 4 -6.22 13.23 7.68
C LEU A 4 -4.73 13.44 7.96
N PRO A 5 -4.05 12.55 8.69
CA PRO A 5 -2.60 12.62 8.74
C PRO A 5 -2.15 12.71 7.28
N HIS A 6 -1.25 13.64 7.00
CA HIS A 6 -0.75 13.75 5.65
C HIS A 6 -0.22 12.38 5.25
N LYS A 7 -0.40 11.96 4.00
CA LYS A 7 -0.02 10.58 3.58
C LYS A 7 1.47 10.28 3.87
N GLU A 8 2.30 11.33 3.93
CA GLU A 8 3.67 11.29 4.43
C GLU A 8 3.84 10.81 5.88
N ASP A 9 2.88 11.10 6.78
CA ASP A 9 2.91 10.75 8.20
C ASP A 9 2.45 9.30 8.49
N ALA A 10 2.08 8.54 7.45
CA ALA A 10 1.65 7.17 7.62
C ALA A 10 2.80 6.26 8.09
N VAL A 11 2.47 5.20 8.85
CA VAL A 11 3.47 4.23 9.32
C VAL A 11 3.77 3.24 8.20
N TRP A 12 4.74 3.60 7.36
CA TRP A 12 5.21 2.81 6.23
C TRP A 12 6.00 1.58 6.68
N ARG A 13 5.71 0.43 6.05
CA ARG A 13 6.46 -0.82 6.26
C ARG A 13 6.87 -1.41 4.93
N LYS A 14 8.15 -1.80 4.87
CA LYS A 14 8.73 -2.61 3.81
C LYS A 14 8.67 -4.09 4.21
N SER A 15 8.56 -4.98 3.23
CA SER A 15 8.59 -6.43 3.47
C SER A 15 9.97 -6.86 3.98
N SER A 16 10.04 -7.83 4.90
CA SER A 16 11.31 -8.45 5.31
C SER A 16 11.98 -9.23 4.17
N TYR A 17 11.23 -9.56 3.12
CA TYR A 17 11.75 -10.23 1.93
C TYR A 17 12.41 -9.28 0.92
N SER A 18 12.40 -7.97 1.19
CA SER A 18 12.88 -6.95 0.25
C SER A 18 14.41 -6.86 0.10
N GLY A 19 15.19 -7.61 0.89
CA GLY A 19 16.67 -7.66 0.78
C GLY A 19 17.34 -6.28 0.80
N GLU A 20 18.56 -6.19 0.26
CA GLU A 20 19.27 -4.91 0.06
C GLU A 20 18.92 -4.20 -1.27
N GLY A 21 17.94 -4.73 -2.02
CA GLY A 21 17.55 -4.18 -3.32
C GLY A 21 16.79 -2.86 -3.23
N ALA A 22 16.94 -2.01 -4.25
CA ALA A 22 16.31 -0.68 -4.29
C ALA A 22 14.85 -0.68 -4.80
N ASN A 23 14.30 -1.76 -5.37
CA ASN A 23 13.04 -1.73 -6.12
C ASN A 23 11.84 -2.33 -5.34
N CYS A 24 11.56 -1.82 -4.14
CA CYS A 24 10.53 -2.42 -3.28
C CYS A 24 9.25 -1.59 -3.19
N VAL A 25 8.16 -2.25 -2.79
CA VAL A 25 6.90 -1.60 -2.42
C VAL A 25 6.82 -1.46 -0.91
N GLU A 26 6.39 -0.29 -0.43
CA GLU A 26 6.04 -0.06 0.96
C GLU A 26 4.53 0.05 1.12
N ALA A 27 4.02 -0.42 2.25
CA ALA A 27 2.60 -0.36 2.59
C ALA A 27 2.37 0.30 3.95
N ALA A 28 1.27 1.03 4.10
CA ALA A 28 0.83 1.59 5.36
C ALA A 28 -0.66 1.31 5.58
N ALA A 29 -1.04 0.96 6.82
CA ALA A 29 -2.44 0.89 7.22
C ALA A 29 -2.92 2.28 7.63
N THR A 30 -4.10 2.67 7.19
CA THR A 30 -4.73 3.94 7.57
C THR A 30 -5.73 3.70 8.70
N ALA A 31 -5.82 4.62 9.64
CA ALA A 31 -6.84 4.59 10.68
C ALA A 31 -8.21 5.04 10.11
N GLY A 32 -8.76 4.29 9.14
CA GLY A 32 -10.17 4.28 8.71
C GLY A 32 -10.91 5.60 8.45
N SER A 33 -10.25 6.74 8.37
CA SER A 33 -10.89 8.06 8.52
C SER A 33 -10.94 8.93 7.25
N ALA A 34 -10.49 8.42 6.11
CA ALA A 34 -10.78 9.00 4.81
C ALA A 34 -11.36 7.93 3.89
N GLY A 35 -12.62 8.10 3.51
CA GLY A 35 -13.28 7.49 2.36
C GLY A 35 -12.66 6.19 1.86
N GLN A 36 -13.16 5.05 2.37
CA GLN A 36 -12.92 3.70 1.85
C GLN A 36 -11.45 3.26 1.70
N THR A 37 -10.47 4.02 2.19
CA THR A 37 -9.05 3.66 2.07
C THR A 37 -8.59 3.02 3.37
N ASP A 38 -8.25 1.73 3.31
CA ASP A 38 -7.68 0.96 4.44
C ASP A 38 -6.15 0.86 4.33
N PHE A 39 -5.61 0.92 3.11
CA PHE A 39 -4.20 0.74 2.83
C PHE A 39 -3.68 1.76 1.83
N LEU A 40 -2.43 2.17 2.03
CA LEU A 40 -1.64 2.93 1.07
C LEU A 40 -0.44 2.11 0.62
N LEU A 41 -0.08 2.24 -0.66
CA LEU A 41 1.07 1.59 -1.29
C LEU A 41 1.91 2.63 -2.02
N ARG A 42 3.24 2.51 -1.98
CA ARG A 42 4.14 3.39 -2.72
C ARG A 42 5.41 2.68 -3.18
N ASP A 43 6.08 3.28 -4.16
CA ASP A 43 7.43 2.91 -4.56
C ASP A 43 8.45 3.41 -3.52
N SER A 44 9.32 2.51 -3.06
CA SER A 44 10.40 2.84 -2.11
C SER A 44 11.41 3.83 -2.68
N GLN A 45 11.62 3.87 -4.00
CA GLN A 45 12.60 4.76 -4.65
C GLN A 45 12.06 6.17 -4.85
N HIS A 46 10.74 6.28 -4.97
CA HIS A 46 10.05 7.53 -5.23
C HIS A 46 8.94 7.78 -4.18
N PRO A 47 9.26 7.77 -2.86
CA PRO A 47 8.28 7.72 -1.78
C PRO A 47 7.41 8.98 -1.67
N HIS A 48 7.78 10.05 -2.37
CA HIS A 48 7.10 11.35 -2.39
C HIS A 48 6.37 11.64 -3.71
N VAL A 49 6.49 10.78 -4.72
CA VAL A 49 5.93 11.03 -6.05
C VAL A 49 4.45 10.68 -6.12
N SER A 50 4.07 9.49 -5.63
CA SER A 50 2.68 9.05 -5.64
C SER A 50 2.43 7.90 -4.66
N TRP A 51 1.15 7.65 -4.40
CA TRP A 51 0.64 6.62 -3.52
C TRP A 51 -0.62 6.03 -4.13
N LEU A 52 -0.75 4.71 -4.12
CA LEU A 52 -1.98 4.01 -4.45
C LEU A 52 -2.76 3.73 -3.17
N ALA A 53 -4.01 4.19 -3.14
CA ALA A 53 -4.95 3.92 -2.06
C ALA A 53 -5.83 2.74 -2.43
N CYS A 54 -6.09 1.83 -1.49
CA CYS A 54 -7.06 0.76 -1.69
C CYS A 54 -7.79 0.40 -0.39
N SER A 55 -9.01 -0.11 -0.56
CA SER A 55 -9.82 -0.68 0.49
C SER A 55 -9.36 -2.09 0.85
N ARG A 56 -9.84 -2.59 1.99
CA ARG A 56 -9.65 -3.98 2.40
C ARG A 56 -10.25 -4.97 1.41
N VAL A 57 -11.37 -4.62 0.79
CA VAL A 57 -12.06 -5.47 -0.19
C VAL A 57 -11.23 -5.60 -1.46
N GLU A 58 -10.73 -4.49 -1.99
CA GLU A 58 -9.86 -4.48 -3.17
C GLU A 58 -8.55 -5.23 -2.91
N TRP A 59 -7.91 -4.99 -1.77
CA TRP A 59 -6.69 -5.70 -1.38
C TRP A 59 -6.92 -7.22 -1.31
N HIS A 60 -8.02 -7.65 -0.68
CA HIS A 60 -8.37 -9.06 -0.59
C HIS A 60 -8.62 -9.68 -1.98
N ALA A 61 -9.36 -8.98 -2.84
CA ALA A 61 -9.62 -9.42 -4.21
C ALA A 61 -8.32 -9.56 -5.02
N PHE A 62 -7.41 -8.58 -4.89
CA PHE A 62 -6.11 -8.60 -5.54
C PHE A 62 -5.26 -9.80 -5.12
N VAL A 63 -5.09 -10.03 -3.81
CA VAL A 63 -4.34 -11.18 -3.28
C VAL A 63 -4.97 -12.50 -3.71
N THR A 64 -6.30 -12.58 -3.72
CA THR A 64 -7.01 -13.76 -4.21
C THR A 64 -6.74 -14.01 -5.69
N GLY A 65 -6.72 -12.95 -6.51
CA GLY A 65 -6.37 -13.02 -7.94
C GLY A 65 -4.95 -13.52 -8.16
N ILE A 66 -3.97 -13.01 -7.41
CA ILE A 66 -2.58 -13.50 -7.45
C ILE A 66 -2.53 -14.99 -7.15
N LYS A 67 -3.16 -15.44 -6.05
CA LYS A 67 -3.13 -16.86 -5.66
C LYS A 67 -3.82 -17.79 -6.67
N ARG A 68 -4.69 -17.25 -7.52
CA ARG A 68 -5.38 -17.98 -8.60
C ARG A 68 -4.63 -17.93 -9.93
N GLY A 69 -3.47 -17.26 -9.99
CA GLY A 69 -2.71 -17.09 -11.22
C GLY A 69 -3.33 -16.12 -12.23
N ALA A 70 -4.21 -15.21 -11.78
CA ALA A 70 -4.89 -14.26 -12.67
C ALA A 70 -3.94 -13.27 -13.36
N PHE A 71 -2.68 -13.20 -12.92
CA PHE A 71 -1.68 -12.24 -13.38
C PHE A 71 -0.38 -12.89 -13.91
N ASP A 72 -0.33 -14.22 -14.09
CA ASP A 72 0.91 -14.98 -14.42
C ASP A 72 1.28 -14.93 -15.91
N ARG A 73 0.92 -13.86 -16.59
CA ARG A 73 1.03 -13.71 -18.05
C ARG A 73 2.26 -12.93 -18.48
#